data_AF-A0A1T1AP12-F1
#
_entry.id   AF-A0A1T1AP12-F1
#
_cell.length_a   1.000
_cell.length_b   1.000
_cell.length_c   1.000
_cell.angle_alpha   90.00
_cell.angle_beta   90.00
_cell.angle_gamma   90.00
#
_symmetry.space_group_name_H-M   'P 1'
#
loop_
_entity.id
_entity.type
_entity.pdbx_description
1 polymer ?
#
loop_
_entity_poly.entity_id
_entity_poly.type
_entity_poly.pdbx_seq_one_letter_code
_entity_poly.pdbx_strand_id
1 'polypeptide(L)'
;MNGFFGHIDAAPLFYGLLLAIGIFSMLRKLLKFDLGTLAVEVIVFYVVFSMHKGTLTGGMSAAICALIVGLAFKLVVRWSK
;
A
#
# COMPACT_ATOMS: atom_id res chain seq x y z
N MET A 1 30.84 21.40 -15.44
CA MET A 1 30.15 20.18 -15.92
C MET A 1 29.12 19.79 -14.85
N ASN A 2 27.89 20.33 -14.91
CA ASN A 2 26.87 20.15 -13.87
C ASN A 2 25.49 19.70 -14.45
N GLY A 3 25.47 19.09 -15.63
CA GLY A 3 24.22 18.80 -16.37
C GLY A 3 23.66 17.37 -16.24
N PHE A 4 24.27 16.47 -15.47
CA PHE A 4 23.90 15.04 -15.52
C PHE A 4 22.82 14.62 -14.51
N PHE A 5 22.56 15.41 -13.46
CA PHE A 5 21.59 15.08 -12.40
C PHE A 5 20.21 15.73 -12.57
N GLY A 6 19.96 16.48 -13.65
CA GLY A 6 18.69 17.18 -13.89
C GLY A 6 17.57 16.29 -14.46
N HIS A 7 17.84 15.00 -14.72
CA HIS A 7 16.89 14.07 -15.36
C HIS A 7 16.70 12.76 -14.58
N ILE A 8 17.14 12.72 -13.32
CA ILE A 8 16.87 11.59 -12.42
C ILE A 8 15.61 11.92 -11.63
N ASP A 9 14.45 11.74 -12.27
CA ASP A 9 13.17 11.74 -11.57
C ASP A 9 13.08 10.49 -10.69
N ALA A 10 13.46 10.61 -9.42
CA ALA A 10 13.41 9.52 -8.44
C ALA A 10 11.98 9.18 -7.96
N ALA A 11 10.99 10.00 -8.33
CA ALA A 11 9.61 9.84 -7.91
C ALA A 11 9.00 8.46 -8.26
N PRO A 12 9.14 7.91 -9.47
CA PRO A 12 8.66 6.56 -9.82
C PRO A 12 9.29 5.46 -8.96
N LEU A 13 10.55 5.61 -8.60
CA LEU A 13 11.28 4.68 -7.75
C LEU A 13 10.71 4.69 -6.33
N PHE A 14 10.36 5.86 -5.81
CA PHE A 14 9.69 6.02 -4.52
C PHE A 14 8.26 5.45 -4.53
N TYR A 15 7.47 5.73 -5.57
CA TYR A 15 6.13 5.15 -5.74
C TYR A 15 6.17 3.62 -5.83
N GLY A 16 7.11 3.10 -6.63
CA GLY A 16 7.31 1.66 -6.81
C GLY A 16 7.69 0.96 -5.51
N LEU A 17 8.58 1.57 -4.71
CA LEU A 17 8.97 1.01 -3.41
C LEU A 17 7.79 0.90 -2.45
N LEU A 18 6.96 1.93 -2.34
CA LEU A 18 5.79 1.92 -1.45
C LEU A 18 4.73 0.91 -1.90
N LEU A 19 4.46 0.82 -3.20
CA LEU A 19 3.59 -0.20 -3.76
C LEU A 19 4.13 -1.62 -3.50
N ALA A 20 5.44 -1.83 -3.67
CA ALA A 20 6.08 -3.10 -3.39
C ALA A 20 5.94 -3.50 -1.91
N ILE A 21 6.07 -2.55 -0.97
CA ILE A 21 5.82 -2.77 0.46
C ILE A 21 4.36 -3.17 0.69
N GLY A 22 3.40 -2.50 0.03
CA GLY A 22 1.97 -2.85 0.08
C GLY A 22 1.70 -4.29 -0.36
N ILE A 23 2.23 -4.67 -1.54
CA ILE A 23 2.10 -6.03 -2.09
C ILE A 23 2.76 -7.05 -1.17
N PHE A 24 3.97 -6.78 -0.68
CA PHE A 24 4.69 -7.68 0.22
C PHE A 24 3.94 -7.89 1.54
N SER A 25 3.31 -6.83 2.07
CA SER A 25 2.46 -6.91 3.26
C SER A 25 1.26 -7.83 3.03
N MET A 26 0.57 -7.71 1.88
CA MET A 26 -0.54 -8.59 1.51
C MET A 26 -0.07 -10.04 1.35
N LEU A 27 1.04 -10.27 0.64
CA LEU A 27 1.63 -11.60 0.45
C LEU A 27 1.95 -12.28 1.79
N ARG A 28 2.53 -11.53 2.73
CA ARG A 28 2.82 -12.05 4.08
C ARG A 28 1.55 -12.46 4.83
N LYS A 29 0.46 -11.72 4.70
CA LYS A 29 -0.82 -12.05 5.35
C LYS A 29 -1.51 -13.24 4.70
N LEU A 30 -1.42 -13.36 3.38
CA LEU A 30 -1.86 -14.53 2.64
C LEU A 30 -1.14 -15.80 3.12
N LEU A 31 0.20 -15.75 3.25
CA LEU A 31 1.01 -16.86 3.74
C LEU A 31 0.72 -17.23 5.22
N LYS A 32 0.25 -16.28 6.04
CA LYS A 32 -0.11 -16.50 7.44
C LYS A 32 -1.58 -16.86 7.66
N PHE A 33 -2.35 -17.05 6.58
CA PHE A 33 -3.81 -17.26 6.64
C PHE A 33 -4.57 -16.17 7.42
N ASP A 34 -4.04 -14.95 7.47
CA ASP A 34 -4.70 -13.79 8.10
C ASP A 34 -5.68 -13.15 7.10
N LEU A 35 -6.65 -13.95 6.65
CA LEU A 35 -7.56 -13.62 5.55
C LEU A 35 -8.46 -12.42 5.87
N GLY A 36 -8.84 -12.24 7.13
CA GLY A 36 -9.66 -11.10 7.56
C GLY A 36 -8.91 -9.78 7.36
N THR A 37 -7.67 -9.69 7.84
CA THR A 37 -6.85 -8.48 7.66
C THR A 37 -6.47 -8.27 6.20
N LEU A 38 -6.21 -9.34 5.44
CA LEU A 38 -5.95 -9.27 4.01
C LEU A 38 -7.15 -8.70 3.24
N ALA A 39 -8.37 -9.18 3.53
CA ALA A 39 -9.58 -8.69 2.87
C ALA A 39 -9.79 -7.19 3.11
N VAL A 40 -9.57 -6.72 4.34
CA VAL A 40 -9.65 -5.29 4.68
C VAL A 40 -8.64 -4.47 3.86
N GLU A 41 -7.38 -4.91 3.77
CA GLU A 41 -6.37 -4.20 2.96
C GLU A 41 -6.76 -4.14 1.49
N VAL A 42 -7.25 -5.23 0.90
CA VAL A 42 -7.66 -5.27 -0.51
C VAL A 42 -8.86 -4.36 -0.77
N ILE A 43 -9.86 -4.37 0.12
CA ILE A 43 -11.06 -3.52 -0.02
C ILE A 43 -10.66 -2.04 0.07
N VAL A 44 -9.89 -1.66 1.09
CA VAL A 44 -9.46 -0.27 1.27
C VAL A 44 -8.60 0.18 0.08
N PHE A 45 -7.66 -0.66 -0.36
CA PHE A 45 -6.85 -0.37 -1.53
C PHE A 45 -7.73 -0.11 -2.76
N TYR A 46 -8.66 -1.02 -3.05
CA TYR A 46 -9.55 -0.90 -4.22
C TYR A 46 -10.41 0.36 -4.18
N VAL A 47 -11.01 0.69 -3.03
CA VAL A 47 -11.86 1.88 -2.87
C VAL A 47 -11.04 3.15 -3.12
N VAL A 48 -9.91 3.31 -2.43
CA VAL A 48 -9.07 4.52 -2.56
C VAL A 48 -8.48 4.63 -3.97
N PHE A 49 -8.04 3.51 -4.55
CA PHE A 49 -7.50 3.49 -5.91
C PHE A 49 -8.55 3.87 -6.96
N SER A 50 -9.78 3.39 -6.78
CA SER A 50 -10.91 3.73 -7.64
C SER A 50 -11.29 5.20 -7.56
N MET A 51 -11.22 5.81 -6.35
CA MET A 51 -11.42 7.26 -6.17
C MET A 51 -10.37 8.10 -6.92
N HIS A 52 -9.16 7.56 -7.11
CA HIS A 52 -8.08 8.21 -7.85
C HIS A 52 -7.98 7.78 -9.32
N LYS A 53 -9.04 7.19 -9.89
CA LYS A 53 -9.14 6.81 -11.32
C LYS A 53 -8.00 5.88 -11.80
N GLY A 54 -7.42 5.10 -10.90
CA GLY A 54 -6.34 4.18 -11.24
C GLY A 54 -4.98 4.83 -11.56
N THR A 55 -4.74 6.07 -11.10
CA THR A 55 -3.46 6.76 -11.30
C THR A 55 -2.35 6.21 -10.42
N LEU A 56 -1.08 6.39 -10.82
CA LEU A 56 0.10 5.98 -10.03
C LEU A 56 0.14 6.63 -8.64
N THR A 57 -0.14 7.93 -8.57
CA THR A 57 -0.25 8.66 -7.30
C THR A 57 -1.39 8.13 -6.44
N GLY A 58 -2.52 7.76 -7.07
CA GLY A 58 -3.63 7.08 -6.41
C GLY A 58 -3.29 5.69 -5.87
N GLY A 59 -2.46 4.93 -6.59
CA GLY A 59 -1.96 3.63 -6.14
C GLY A 59 -1.09 3.77 -4.89
N MET A 60 -0.29 4.83 -4.82
CA MET A 60 0.52 5.12 -3.64
C MET A 60 -0.34 5.48 -2.42
N SER A 61 -1.31 6.40 -2.57
CA SER A 61 -2.21 6.77 -1.46
C SER A 61 -3.05 5.57 -1.01
N ALA A 62 -3.52 4.75 -1.96
CA ALA A 62 -4.24 3.50 -1.68
C ALA A 62 -3.37 2.49 -0.92
N ALA A 63 -2.11 2.30 -1.31
CA ALA A 63 -1.19 1.38 -0.64
C ALA A 63 -0.92 1.81 0.81
N ILE A 64 -0.62 3.10 1.02
CA ILE A 64 -0.37 3.63 2.37
C ILE A 64 -1.63 3.51 3.24
N CYS A 65 -2.80 3.89 2.70
CA CYS A 65 -4.06 3.83 3.43
C CYS A 65 -4.43 2.39 3.80
N ALA A 66 -4.31 1.46 2.85
CA ALA A 66 -4.56 0.04 3.08
C ALA A 66 -3.65 -0.53 4.19
N LEU A 67 -2.34 -0.24 4.14
CA LEU A 67 -1.39 -0.68 5.17
C LEU A 67 -1.76 -0.18 6.56
N ILE A 68 -2.09 1.11 6.69
CA ILE A 68 -2.46 1.73 7.98
C ILE A 68 -3.75 1.09 8.52
N VAL A 69 -4.78 0.97 7.67
CA VAL A 69 -6.06 0.40 8.08
C VAL A 69 -5.94 -1.08 8.42
N GLY A 70 -5.17 -1.86 7.66
CA GLY A 70 -4.89 -3.26 7.97
C GLY A 70 -4.17 -3.43 9.32
N LEU A 71 -3.20 -2.55 9.62
CA LEU A 71 -2.54 -2.51 10.94
C LEU A 71 -3.51 -2.15 12.06
N ALA A 72 -4.31 -1.10 11.89
CA ALA A 72 -5.30 -0.66 12.87
C ALA A 72 -6.35 -1.75 13.12
N PHE A 73 -6.88 -2.37 12.07
CA PHE A 73 -7.84 -3.47 12.16
C PHE A 73 -7.28 -4.63 12.98
N LYS A 74 -6.04 -5.04 12.71
CA LYS A 74 -5.37 -6.11 13.46
C LYS A 74 -5.18 -5.76 14.94
N LEU A 75 -4.86 -4.51 15.25
CA LEU A 75 -4.74 -4.05 16.64
C LEU A 75 -6.09 -4.10 17.37
N VAL A 76 -7.16 -3.62 16.73
CA VAL A 76 -8.52 -3.64 17.29
C VAL A 76 -9.01 -5.07 17.51
N VAL A 77 -8.88 -5.94 16.49
CA VAL A 77 -9.29 -7.35 16.61
C VAL A 77 -8.48 -8.08 17.68
N ARG A 78 -7.21 -7.75 17.87
CA ARG A 78 -6.38 -8.33 18.95
C ARG A 78 -6.77 -7.84 20.34
N TRP A 79 -7.26 -6.60 20.48
CA TRP A 79 -7.78 -6.09 21.76
C TRP A 79 -9.16 -6.64 22.13
N SER A 80 -9.92 -7.14 21.15
CA SER A 80 -11.25 -7.70 21.36
C SER A 80 -11.25 -9.20 21.74
N LYS A 81 -10.08 -9.85 21.79
CA LYS A 81 -9.90 -11.23 22.26
C LYS A 81 -9.22 -11.24 23.63
#